data_AF-A0A7V0VDX4-F1
#
_entry.id   AF-A0A7V0VDX4-F1
#
_cell.length_a   1.000
_cell.length_b   1.000
_cell.length_c   1.000
_cell.angle_alpha   90.00
_cell.angle_beta   90.00
_cell.angle_gamma   90.00
#
_symmetry.space_group_name_H-M   'P 1'
#
loop_
_entity.id
_entity.type
_entity.pdbx_description
1 polymer ?
#
loop_
_entity_poly.entity_id
_entity_poly.type
_entity_poly.pdbx_seq_one_letter_code
_entity_poly.pdbx_strand_id
1 'polypeptide(L)'
;MFFIISIILLIFIGITVYFIVDTKKNQTVEKPPYVPDFQDEQLQKKMLREAQICQESIMTTFDKMLDYSEGSIRILDQVINELYKKKNLSQGSLDKLIVTFGAYFGQTFLNNLSGMWFNHPNFNLPIIFSPKALFEFSPFEIIKQKFQHIEKYDLYIAYQDLVRQYIKRLNELRS
;
A
#
# COMPACT_ATOMS: atom_id res chain seq x y z
N MET A 1 -54.75 17.69 -1.97
CA MET A 1 -53.89 18.52 -2.84
C MET A 1 -52.48 18.71 -2.27
N PHE A 2 -52.32 19.11 -1.00
CA PHE A 2 -51.01 19.27 -0.35
C PHE A 2 -50.13 18.01 -0.32
N PHE A 3 -50.72 16.83 -0.16
CA PHE A 3 -49.96 15.57 -0.05
C PHE A 3 -49.23 15.18 -1.35
N ILE A 4 -49.81 15.49 -2.51
CA ILE A 4 -49.22 15.18 -3.82
C ILE A 4 -48.02 16.11 -4.09
N ILE A 5 -48.10 17.36 -3.64
CA ILE A 5 -47.02 18.35 -3.80
C ILE A 5 -45.79 17.94 -2.98
N SER A 6 -45.97 17.43 -1.75
CA SER A 6 -44.86 16.96 -0.91
C SER A 6 -44.13 15.75 -1.49
N ILE A 7 -44.84 14.81 -2.12
CA ILE A 7 -44.24 13.62 -2.74
C ILE A 7 -43.40 14.03 -3.97
N ILE A 8 -43.92 14.94 -4.80
CA ILE A 8 -43.19 15.44 -5.98
C ILE A 8 -41.92 16.18 -5.55
N LEU A 9 -41.97 16.95 -4.46
CA LEU A 9 -40.81 17.66 -3.93
C LEU A 9 -39.71 16.71 -3.44
N LEU A 10 -40.08 15.62 -2.75
CA LEU A 10 -39.13 14.60 -2.28
C LEU A 10 -38.47 13.85 -3.43
N ILE A 11 -39.21 13.54 -4.50
CA ILE A 11 -38.66 12.91 -5.70
C ILE A 11 -37.69 13.86 -6.41
N PHE A 12 -38.03 15.16 -6.52
CA PHE A 12 -37.14 16.16 -7.12
C PHE A 12 -35.85 16.34 -6.33
N ILE A 13 -35.92 16.36 -4.99
CA ILE A 13 -34.74 16.41 -4.10
C ILE A 13 -33.90 15.14 -4.27
N GLY A 14 -34.52 13.96 -4.32
CA GLY A 14 -33.82 12.70 -4.56
C GLY A 14 -33.08 12.68 -5.89
N ILE A 15 -33.71 13.18 -6.96
CA ILE A 15 -33.10 13.26 -8.29
C ILE A 15 -31.95 14.29 -8.32
N THR A 16 -32.12 15.46 -7.70
CA THR A 16 -31.04 16.46 -7.65
C THR A 16 -29.84 15.96 -6.82
N VAL A 17 -30.07 15.28 -5.70
CA VAL A 17 -28.99 14.66 -4.91
C VAL A 17 -28.31 13.56 -5.72
N TYR A 18 -29.07 12.72 -6.45
CA TYR A 18 -28.51 11.67 -7.31
C TYR A 18 -27.58 12.26 -8.40
N PHE A 19 -27.99 13.34 -9.07
CA PHE A 19 -27.17 14.01 -10.07
C PHE A 19 -25.93 14.73 -9.48
N ILE A 20 -26.01 15.26 -8.25
CA ILE A 20 -24.85 15.87 -7.57
C ILE A 20 -23.81 14.81 -7.16
N VAL A 21 -24.26 13.61 -6.80
CA VAL A 21 -23.36 12.50 -6.46
C VAL A 21 -22.70 11.91 -7.72
N ASP A 22 -23.41 11.82 -8.84
CA ASP A 22 -22.87 11.20 -10.06
C ASP A 22 -21.90 12.12 -10.82
N THR A 23 -22.07 13.45 -10.71
CA THR A 23 -21.16 14.43 -11.34
C THR A 23 -19.78 14.55 -10.68
N LYS A 24 -19.58 13.98 -9.49
CA LYS A 24 -18.26 13.95 -8.82
C LYS A 24 -17.35 12.79 -9.24
N LYS A 25 -17.79 11.91 -10.15
CA LYS A 25 -17.00 10.74 -10.58
C LYS A 25 -16.13 10.93 -11.83
N ASN A 26 -16.03 12.13 -12.37
CA ASN A 26 -15.01 12.45 -13.37
C ASN A 26 -13.78 13.03 -12.68
N GLN A 27 -13.09 12.19 -11.89
CA GLN A 27 -11.70 12.46 -11.56
C GLN A 27 -10.91 12.27 -12.84
N THR A 28 -10.68 13.36 -13.56
CA THR A 28 -9.57 13.45 -14.52
C THR A 28 -8.35 12.90 -13.81
N VAL A 29 -7.77 11.85 -14.38
CA VAL A 29 -6.56 11.22 -13.85
C VAL A 29 -5.44 12.26 -13.93
N GLU A 30 -5.28 13.04 -12.87
CA GLU A 30 -4.20 14.02 -12.78
C GLU A 30 -2.88 13.26 -12.82
N LYS A 31 -2.05 13.59 -13.82
CA LYS A 31 -0.68 13.09 -13.89
C LYS A 31 0.07 13.64 -12.68
N PRO A 32 0.87 12.82 -11.97
CA PRO A 32 1.65 13.29 -10.84
C PRO A 32 2.58 14.44 -11.28
N PRO A 33 2.84 15.44 -10.40
CA PRO A 33 3.60 16.65 -10.73
C PRO A 33 5.11 16.42 -10.87
N TYR A 34 5.56 15.16 -10.81
CA TYR A 34 6.95 14.78 -10.91
C TYR A 34 7.14 13.76 -12.04
N VAL A 35 8.30 13.83 -12.71
CA VAL A 35 8.73 12.81 -13.67
C VAL A 35 9.58 11.82 -12.88
N PRO A 36 9.11 10.58 -12.67
CA PRO A 36 9.89 9.64 -11.89
C PRO A 36 11.15 9.25 -12.66
N ASP A 37 12.32 9.26 -12.00
CA ASP A 37 13.52 8.68 -12.56
C ASP A 37 13.42 7.15 -12.48
N PHE A 38 12.85 6.59 -13.54
CA PHE A 38 12.61 5.16 -13.67
C PHE A 38 13.88 4.34 -13.89
N GLN A 39 15.06 4.96 -14.00
CA GLN A 39 16.32 4.29 -14.33
C GLN A 39 17.28 4.16 -13.14
N ASP A 40 16.84 4.47 -11.92
CA ASP A 40 17.66 4.28 -10.72
C ASP A 40 17.82 2.78 -10.37
N GLU A 41 18.66 2.09 -11.14
CA GLU A 41 19.00 0.69 -10.97
C GLU A 41 19.65 0.43 -9.61
N GLN A 42 20.38 1.42 -9.08
CA GLN A 42 21.00 1.34 -7.76
C GLN A 42 19.95 1.25 -6.67
N LEU A 43 18.89 2.08 -6.75
CA LEU A 43 17.76 2.01 -5.84
C LEU A 43 17.04 0.67 -5.92
N GLN A 44 16.76 0.16 -7.14
CA GLN A 44 16.11 -1.15 -7.29
C GLN A 44 16.92 -2.26 -6.60
N LYS A 45 18.24 -2.29 -6.86
CA LYS A 45 19.15 -3.27 -6.23
C LYS A 45 19.23 -3.11 -4.72
N LYS A 46 19.26 -1.87 -4.22
CA LYS A 46 19.31 -1.57 -2.78
C LYS A 46 18.07 -2.12 -2.08
N MET A 47 16.87 -1.84 -2.62
CA MET A 47 15.63 -2.30 -2.00
C MET A 47 15.44 -3.82 -2.10
N LEU A 48 15.85 -4.44 -3.21
CA LEU A 48 15.89 -5.89 -3.32
C LEU A 48 16.81 -6.51 -2.26
N ARG A 49 17.99 -5.91 -2.03
CA ARG A 49 18.91 -6.37 -0.99
C ARG A 49 18.32 -6.28 0.41
N GLU A 50 17.63 -5.17 0.74
CA GLU A 50 16.93 -5.03 2.02
C GLU A 50 15.82 -6.10 2.18
N ALA A 51 15.10 -6.41 1.11
CA ALA A 51 14.10 -7.47 1.10
C ALA A 51 14.73 -8.87 1.33
N GLN A 52 15.89 -9.14 0.72
CA GLN A 52 16.63 -10.38 0.93
C GLN A 52 17.14 -10.51 2.38
N ILE A 53 17.66 -9.42 2.95
CA ILE A 53 18.06 -9.37 4.37
C ILE A 53 16.86 -9.71 5.28
N CYS A 54 15.66 -9.23 4.95
CA CYS A 54 14.45 -9.59 5.68
C CYS A 54 14.20 -11.10 5.65
N GLN A 55 14.18 -11.68 4.44
CA GLN A 55 13.96 -13.11 4.24
C GLN A 55 14.99 -13.96 5.00
N GLU A 56 16.28 -13.64 4.88
CA GLU A 56 17.37 -14.33 5.57
C GLU A 56 17.26 -14.23 7.09
N SER A 57 16.96 -13.03 7.61
CA SER A 57 16.82 -12.78 9.04
C SER A 57 15.63 -13.54 9.62
N ILE A 58 14.51 -13.59 8.88
CA ILE A 58 13.29 -14.29 9.32
C ILE A 58 13.50 -15.80 9.30
N MET A 59 14.13 -16.33 8.26
CA MET A 59 14.50 -17.75 8.21
C MET A 59 15.42 -18.13 9.37
N THR A 60 16.49 -17.35 9.58
CA THR A 60 17.51 -17.66 10.60
C THR A 60 16.99 -17.51 12.03
N THR A 61 16.10 -16.54 12.29
CA THR A 61 15.66 -16.19 13.64
C THR A 61 14.35 -16.86 14.04
N PHE A 62 13.44 -17.09 13.09
CA PHE A 62 12.09 -17.59 13.34
C PHE A 62 11.82 -18.96 12.73
N ASP A 63 12.77 -19.52 11.95
CA ASP A 63 12.58 -20.77 11.21
C ASP A 63 11.34 -20.73 10.30
N LYS A 64 11.11 -19.55 9.69
CA LYS A 64 9.99 -19.29 8.78
C LYS A 64 10.53 -18.90 7.41
N MET A 65 10.01 -19.53 6.35
CA MET A 65 10.38 -19.22 4.98
C MET A 65 9.49 -18.12 4.41
N LEU A 66 10.12 -17.17 3.74
CA LEU A 66 9.50 -16.07 3.03
C LEU A 66 9.90 -16.16 1.55
N ASP A 67 8.93 -16.13 0.64
CA ASP A 67 9.12 -16.47 -0.79
C ASP A 67 8.56 -15.43 -1.77
N TYR A 68 8.20 -14.24 -1.27
CA TYR A 68 7.58 -13.16 -2.03
C TYR A 68 6.20 -13.52 -2.62
N SER A 69 5.55 -14.58 -2.13
CA SER A 69 4.13 -14.82 -2.39
C SER A 69 3.25 -13.92 -1.51
N GLU A 70 1.98 -13.74 -1.89
CA GLU A 70 1.02 -13.05 -1.03
C GLU A 70 0.86 -13.73 0.34
N GLY A 71 1.00 -15.06 0.39
CA GLY A 71 0.93 -15.84 1.63
C GLY A 71 2.03 -15.47 2.62
N SER A 72 3.22 -15.14 2.12
CA SER A 72 4.37 -14.70 2.92
C SER A 72 4.11 -13.40 3.70
N ILE A 73 3.15 -12.56 3.27
CA ILE A 73 2.76 -11.37 4.05
C ILE A 73 2.11 -11.74 5.39
N ARG A 74 1.35 -12.84 5.47
CA ARG A 74 0.80 -13.33 6.75
C ARG A 74 1.90 -13.77 7.69
N ILE A 75 2.92 -14.44 7.15
CA ILE A 75 4.10 -14.89 7.91
C ILE A 75 4.85 -13.67 8.46
N LEU A 76 5.06 -12.65 7.62
CA LEU A 76 5.67 -11.39 8.04
C LEU A 76 4.86 -10.70 9.16
N ASP A 77 3.52 -10.65 9.06
CA ASP A 77 2.66 -10.09 10.11
C ASP A 77 2.86 -10.80 11.45
N GLN A 78 2.87 -12.14 11.43
CA GLN A 78 3.10 -12.95 12.63
C GLN A 78 4.47 -12.67 13.24
N VAL A 79 5.52 -12.59 12.42
CA VAL A 79 6.87 -12.27 12.89
C VAL A 79 6.93 -10.90 13.54
N ILE A 80 6.29 -9.88 12.95
CA ILE A 80 6.23 -8.53 13.53
C ILE A 80 5.53 -8.57 14.89
N ASN A 81 4.41 -9.28 15.01
CA ASN A 81 3.68 -9.44 16.28
C ASN A 81 4.54 -10.15 17.35
N GLU A 82 5.27 -11.20 16.96
CA GLU A 82 6.18 -11.92 17.87
C GLU A 82 7.37 -11.06 18.32
N LEU A 83 7.97 -10.29 17.40
CA LEU A 83 9.07 -9.37 17.70
C LEU A 83 8.65 -8.30 18.69
N TYR A 84 7.48 -7.70 18.48
CA TYR A 84 6.97 -6.63 19.32
C TYR A 84 6.67 -7.11 20.74
N LYS A 85 6.10 -8.32 20.89
CA LYS A 85 5.83 -8.92 22.21
C LYS A 85 7.08 -9.24 23.03
N LYS A 86 8.20 -9.53 22.36
CA LYS A 86 9.44 -10.02 23.01
C LYS A 86 10.41 -8.91 23.41
N LYS A 87 10.25 -7.65 22.96
CA LYS A 87 11.30 -6.63 23.08
C LYS A 87 10.78 -5.22 23.34
N ASN A 88 11.47 -4.50 24.23
CA ASN A 88 11.53 -3.04 24.21
C ASN A 88 12.46 -2.62 23.06
N LEU A 89 11.93 -2.53 21.84
CA LEU A 89 12.68 -2.11 20.67
C LEU A 89 13.07 -0.63 20.82
N SER A 90 14.37 -0.32 20.68
CA SER A 90 14.81 1.07 20.59
C SER A 90 14.31 1.71 19.29
N GLN A 91 14.20 3.05 19.25
CA GLN A 91 13.76 3.75 18.04
C GLN A 91 14.65 3.41 16.83
N GLY A 92 15.97 3.38 17.01
CA GLY A 92 16.89 3.00 15.93
C GLY A 92 16.74 1.55 15.47
N SER A 93 16.27 0.64 16.32
CA SER A 93 15.91 -0.73 15.93
C SER A 93 14.60 -0.75 15.13
N LEU A 94 13.60 0.04 15.55
CA LEU A 94 12.34 0.16 14.83
C LEU A 94 12.53 0.72 13.42
N ASP A 95 13.35 1.78 13.27
CA ASP A 95 13.60 2.39 11.96
C ASP A 95 14.24 1.40 10.98
N LYS A 96 15.20 0.58 11.45
CA LYS A 96 15.79 -0.50 10.65
C LYS A 96 14.77 -1.57 10.27
N LEU A 97 13.93 -2.00 11.22
CA LEU A 97 12.87 -2.97 10.94
C LEU A 97 11.85 -2.43 9.93
N ILE A 98 11.49 -1.16 10.02
CA ILE A 98 10.60 -0.50 9.04
C ILE A 98 11.20 -0.56 7.64
N VAL A 99 12.49 -0.25 7.50
CA VAL A 99 13.18 -0.32 6.20
C VAL A 99 13.22 -1.76 5.67
N THR A 100 13.72 -2.72 6.46
CA THR A 100 13.89 -4.10 6.03
C THR A 100 12.54 -4.78 5.73
N PHE A 101 11.53 -4.61 6.59
CA PHE A 101 10.20 -5.20 6.38
C PHE A 101 9.40 -4.46 5.30
N GLY A 102 9.57 -3.14 5.19
CA GLY A 102 8.95 -2.34 4.13
C GLY A 102 9.49 -2.71 2.76
N ALA A 103 10.81 -2.90 2.66
CA ALA A 103 11.44 -3.40 1.44
C ALA A 103 10.90 -4.78 1.05
N TYR A 104 10.77 -5.71 2.00
CA TYR A 104 10.17 -7.03 1.72
C TYR A 104 8.71 -6.94 1.27
N PHE A 105 7.88 -6.16 1.97
CA PHE A 105 6.47 -5.96 1.61
C PHE A 105 6.35 -5.37 0.20
N GLY A 106 7.16 -4.35 -0.10
CA GLY A 106 7.20 -3.73 -1.42
C GLY A 106 7.68 -4.69 -2.50
N GLN A 107 8.76 -5.44 -2.24
CA GLN A 107 9.28 -6.42 -3.19
C GLN A 107 8.28 -7.55 -3.46
N THR A 108 7.50 -7.95 -2.45
CA THR A 108 6.39 -8.89 -2.60
C THR A 108 5.32 -8.32 -3.52
N PHE A 109 4.97 -7.03 -3.40
CA PHE A 109 4.08 -6.39 -4.37
C PHE A 109 4.67 -6.39 -5.79
N LEU A 110 5.94 -6.00 -5.95
CA LEU A 110 6.60 -5.96 -7.26
C LEU A 110 6.75 -7.33 -7.94
N ASN A 111 6.88 -8.40 -7.15
CA ASN A 111 6.99 -9.76 -7.68
C ASN A 111 5.66 -10.30 -8.23
N ASN A 112 4.54 -9.84 -7.68
CA ASN A 112 3.19 -10.32 -8.06
C ASN A 112 2.46 -9.34 -9.00
N LEU A 113 2.84 -8.06 -8.99
CA LEU A 113 2.21 -7.00 -9.77
C LEU A 113 3.28 -6.24 -10.57
N SER A 114 2.99 -5.00 -10.97
CA SER A 114 3.96 -4.19 -11.71
C SER A 114 4.17 -2.83 -11.07
N GLY A 115 5.41 -2.39 -11.06
CA GLY A 115 5.83 -1.11 -10.54
C GLY A 115 7.34 -1.07 -10.40
N MET A 116 7.84 -0.08 -9.69
CA MET A 116 9.25 0.06 -9.39
C MET A 116 9.44 0.95 -8.16
N TRP A 117 10.60 0.82 -7.52
CA TRP A 117 11.01 1.73 -6.48
C TRP A 117 11.28 3.12 -7.05
N PHE A 118 10.90 4.16 -6.29
CA PHE A 118 11.03 5.55 -6.71
C PHE A 118 11.34 6.45 -5.51
N ASN A 119 12.30 7.36 -5.64
CA ASN A 119 12.59 8.38 -4.64
C ASN A 119 11.61 9.55 -4.77
N HIS A 120 10.56 9.54 -3.94
CA HIS A 120 9.53 10.58 -3.99
C HIS A 120 9.92 11.81 -3.14
N PRO A 121 9.78 13.04 -3.64
CA PRO A 121 10.25 14.25 -2.96
C PRO A 121 9.61 14.49 -1.59
N ASN A 122 8.39 14.01 -1.38
CA ASN A 122 7.65 14.15 -0.12
C ASN A 122 7.86 12.99 0.87
N PHE A 123 8.66 11.97 0.54
CA PHE A 123 8.91 10.83 1.42
C PHE A 123 10.39 10.68 1.70
N ASN A 124 10.73 10.42 2.97
CA ASN A 124 12.12 10.16 3.38
C ASN A 124 12.63 8.79 2.94
N LEU A 125 11.71 7.87 2.66
CA LEU A 125 12.00 6.55 2.14
C LEU A 125 11.37 6.39 0.75
N PRO A 126 11.94 5.53 -0.11
CA PRO A 126 11.38 5.27 -1.43
C PRO A 126 9.91 4.84 -1.38
N ILE A 127 9.20 4.98 -2.48
CA ILE A 127 7.85 4.44 -2.64
C ILE A 127 7.85 3.45 -3.80
N ILE A 128 6.76 2.70 -3.94
CA ILE A 128 6.49 1.98 -5.17
C ILE A 128 5.59 2.84 -6.03
N PHE A 129 5.99 3.02 -7.28
CA PHE A 129 5.18 3.66 -8.32
C PHE A 129 4.96 2.68 -9.46
N SER A 130 3.73 2.61 -9.96
CA SER A 130 3.36 1.84 -11.14
C SER A 130 2.87 2.75 -12.25
N PRO A 131 3.66 2.95 -13.33
CA PRO A 131 3.24 3.74 -14.48
C PRO A 131 1.98 3.18 -15.16
N LYS A 132 1.82 1.84 -15.14
CA LYS A 132 0.69 1.15 -15.80
C LYS A 132 -0.64 1.48 -15.15
N ALA A 133 -0.65 1.65 -13.83
CA ALA A 133 -1.85 1.96 -13.06
C ALA A 133 -1.91 3.42 -12.62
N LEU A 134 -0.87 4.24 -12.86
CA LEU A 134 -0.72 5.55 -12.22
C LEU A 134 -1.02 5.47 -10.71
N PHE A 135 -0.42 4.46 -10.10
CA PHE A 135 -0.68 4.04 -8.72
C PHE A 135 0.61 4.07 -7.93
N GLU A 136 0.54 4.57 -6.71
CA GLU A 136 1.70 4.69 -5.84
C GLU A 136 1.33 4.42 -4.38
N PHE A 137 2.29 3.90 -3.63
CA PHE A 137 2.15 3.71 -2.20
C PHE A 137 3.53 3.60 -1.53
N SER A 138 3.60 3.92 -0.24
CA SER A 138 4.79 3.70 0.57
C SER A 138 4.66 2.39 1.36
N PRO A 139 5.44 1.34 1.04
CA PRO A 139 5.50 0.12 1.86
C PRO A 139 5.94 0.42 3.30
N PHE A 140 6.79 1.43 3.48
CA PHE A 140 7.36 1.80 4.77
C PHE A 140 6.31 2.41 5.71
N GLU A 141 5.39 3.23 5.19
CA GLU A 141 4.30 3.77 6.01
C GLU A 141 3.30 2.67 6.42
N ILE A 142 3.07 1.65 5.57
CA ILE A 142 2.24 0.48 5.95
C ILE A 142 2.88 -0.27 7.12
N ILE A 143 4.18 -0.54 7.06
CA ILE A 143 4.89 -1.22 8.15
C ILE A 143 4.94 -0.36 9.42
N LYS A 144 5.11 0.95 9.28
CA LYS A 144 5.06 1.88 10.41
C LYS A 144 3.68 1.88 11.07
N GLN A 145 2.60 1.88 10.29
CA GLN A 145 1.23 1.73 10.82
C GLN A 145 1.06 0.39 11.55
N LYS A 146 1.63 -0.69 11.01
CA LYS A 146 1.64 -1.99 11.70
C LYS A 146 2.31 -1.91 13.07
N PHE A 147 3.49 -1.31 13.18
CA PHE A 147 4.16 -1.15 14.48
C PHE A 147 3.42 -0.21 15.44
N GLN A 148 2.78 0.85 14.94
CA GLN A 148 2.01 1.80 15.75
C GLN A 148 0.69 1.22 16.27
N HIS A 149 0.10 0.28 15.53
CA HIS A 149 -1.21 -0.29 15.82
C HIS A 149 -1.17 -1.82 15.82
N ILE A 150 -0.17 -2.39 16.51
CA ILE A 150 0.19 -3.81 16.46
C ILE A 150 -0.99 -4.78 16.61
N GLU A 151 -1.95 -4.47 17.48
CA GLU A 151 -3.09 -5.33 17.79
C GLU A 151 -4.26 -5.20 16.80
N LYS A 152 -4.36 -4.07 16.10
CA LYS A 152 -5.52 -3.72 15.26
C LYS A 152 -5.21 -3.72 13.78
N TYR A 153 -3.94 -3.61 13.43
CA TYR A 153 -3.49 -3.52 12.05
C TYR A 153 -3.06 -4.89 11.56
N ASP A 154 -3.79 -5.44 10.59
CA ASP A 154 -3.46 -6.69 9.91
C ASP A 154 -2.76 -6.38 8.59
N LEU A 155 -1.49 -6.78 8.48
CA LEU A 155 -0.67 -6.47 7.31
C LEU A 155 -1.15 -7.20 6.05
N TYR A 156 -1.74 -8.38 6.18
CA TYR A 156 -2.26 -9.12 5.04
C TYR A 156 -3.53 -8.48 4.48
N ILE A 157 -4.43 -8.00 5.35
CA ILE A 157 -5.60 -7.23 4.91
C ILE A 157 -5.16 -5.94 4.20
N ALA A 158 -4.18 -5.21 4.75
CA ALA A 158 -3.63 -4.02 4.11
C ALA A 158 -3.05 -4.34 2.71
N TYR A 159 -2.35 -5.47 2.56
CA TYR A 159 -1.85 -5.92 1.25
C TYR A 159 -2.99 -6.24 0.28
N GLN A 160 -4.01 -6.99 0.70
CA GLN A 160 -5.15 -7.33 -0.16
C GLN A 160 -5.93 -6.10 -0.62
N ASP A 161 -6.12 -5.11 0.27
CA ASP A 161 -6.77 -3.86 -0.08
C ASP A 161 -5.92 -3.02 -1.05
N LEU A 162 -4.60 -3.04 -0.90
CA LEU A 162 -3.66 -2.41 -1.84
C LEU A 162 -3.74 -3.05 -3.23
N VAL A 163 -3.70 -4.39 -3.32
CA VAL A 163 -3.85 -5.13 -4.58
C VAL A 163 -5.19 -4.83 -5.25
N ARG A 164 -6.29 -4.80 -4.47
CA ARG A 164 -7.63 -4.46 -4.98
C ARG A 164 -7.67 -3.05 -5.58
N GLN A 165 -7.09 -2.06 -4.90
CA GLN A 165 -7.02 -0.68 -5.39
C GLN A 165 -6.21 -0.59 -6.69
N TYR A 166 -5.06 -1.27 -6.75
CA TYR A 166 -4.23 -1.33 -7.95
C TYR A 166 -4.99 -1.94 -9.14
N ILE A 167 -5.65 -3.09 -8.97
CA ILE A 167 -6.42 -3.74 -10.03
C ILE A 167 -7.59 -2.87 -10.50
N LYS A 168 -8.31 -2.25 -9.56
CA LYS A 168 -9.39 -1.31 -9.88
C LYS A 168 -8.86 -0.20 -10.78
N ARG A 169 -7.72 0.39 -10.41
CA ARG A 169 -7.11 1.50 -11.15
C ARG A 169 -6.63 1.09 -12.54
N LEU A 170 -6.05 -0.09 -12.68
CA LEU A 170 -5.71 -0.64 -13.99
C LEU A 170 -6.93 -0.77 -14.91
N ASN A 171 -8.09 -1.18 -14.38
CA ASN A 171 -9.30 -1.33 -15.16
C ASN A 171 -9.87 0.03 -15.60
N GLU A 172 -9.84 1.04 -14.72
CA GLU A 172 -10.28 2.42 -15.03
C GLU A 172 -9.46 3.07 -16.15
N LEU A 173 -8.18 2.72 -16.30
CA LEU A 173 -7.31 3.26 -17.36
C LEU A 173 -7.44 2.52 -18.70
N ARG A 174 -8.09 1.35 -18.71
CA ARG A 174 -8.33 0.55 -19.92
C ARG A 174 -9.67 0.84 -20.58
N SER A 175 -10.63 1.36 -19.81
CA SER A 175 -11.96 1.79 -20.27
C SER A 175 -11.93 3.16 -20.90
#